data_AF-A0A7V5WPZ0-F1
#
_entry.id   AF-A0A7V5WPZ0-F1
#
_cell.length_a   1.000
_cell.length_b   1.000
_cell.length_c   1.000
_cell.angle_alpha   90.00
_cell.angle_beta   90.00
_cell.angle_gamma   90.00
#
_symmetry.space_group_name_H-M   'P 1'
#
loop_
_entity.id
_entity.type
_entity.pdbx_description
1 polymer ?
#
loop_
_entity_poly.entity_id
_entity_poly.type
_entity_poly.pdbx_seq_one_letter_code
_entity_poly.pdbx_strand_id
1 'polypeptide(L)'
;MPYPIAGAVYGMSINGQIQIGGNHRYDGRQDPDADKKLRKSFSCFIKELIDAQIADVWTGVRAKAADNKPFFKNLSENQYFFGGLGGRGFLCASKLAKHLAKII
;
A
#
# COMPACT_ATOMS: atom_id res chain seq x y z
N MET A 1 22.46 1.51 0.75
CA MET A 1 21.35 2.15 0.00
C MET A 1 20.55 2.99 0.97
N PRO A 2 20.17 4.24 0.61
CA PRO A 2 19.32 5.04 1.49
C PRO A 2 17.95 4.36 1.63
N TYR A 3 17.41 4.35 2.86
CA TYR A 3 16.08 3.84 3.13
C TYR A 3 15.03 4.74 2.46
N PRO A 4 13.94 4.19 1.91
CA PRO A 4 12.84 5.03 1.41
C PRO A 4 12.28 5.84 2.59
N ILE A 5 12.03 7.13 2.38
CA ILE A 5 11.26 7.94 3.32
C ILE A 5 9.81 7.44 3.26
N ALA A 6 9.50 6.44 4.08
CA ALA A 6 8.14 5.99 4.30
C ALA A 6 7.51 6.85 5.41
N GLY A 7 6.89 7.96 5.01
CA GLY A 7 6.07 8.78 5.90
C GLY A 7 4.60 8.33 5.92
N ALA A 8 3.74 9.13 6.55
CA ALA A 8 2.28 8.93 6.50
C ALA A 8 1.69 9.01 5.07
N VAL A 9 2.50 9.50 4.11
CA VAL A 9 2.20 9.58 2.69
C VAL A 9 3.34 9.00 1.86
N TYR A 10 3.03 8.45 0.69
CA TYR A 10 3.96 7.93 -0.30
C TYR A 10 3.50 8.35 -1.70
N GLY A 11 4.40 8.39 -2.66
CA GLY A 11 4.04 8.71 -4.03
C GLY A 11 5.05 8.20 -5.04
N MET A 12 4.62 8.10 -6.29
CA MET A 12 5.44 7.71 -7.43
C MET A 12 4.97 8.40 -8.71
N SER A 13 5.86 8.56 -9.67
CA SER A 13 5.52 8.99 -11.02
C SER A 13 5.44 7.77 -11.93
N ILE A 14 4.32 7.60 -12.64
CA ILE A 14 4.11 6.56 -13.64
C ILE A 14 3.55 7.21 -14.89
N ASN A 15 4.23 7.06 -16.03
CA ASN A 15 3.78 7.56 -17.34
C ASN A 15 3.39 9.05 -17.33
N GLY A 16 4.13 9.88 -16.60
CA GLY A 16 3.84 11.33 -16.48
C GLY A 16 2.71 11.68 -15.51
N GLN A 17 2.10 10.69 -14.86
CA GLN A 17 1.10 10.89 -13.80
C GLN A 17 1.74 10.69 -12.42
N ILE A 18 1.39 11.55 -11.48
CA ILE A 18 1.80 11.40 -10.09
C ILE A 18 0.70 10.64 -9.34
N GLN A 19 1.06 9.49 -8.79
CA GLN A 19 0.22 8.75 -7.87
C GLN A 19 0.68 9.02 -6.45
N ILE A 20 -0.21 9.53 -5.61
CA ILE A 20 0.03 9.70 -4.18
C ILE A 20 -0.91 8.79 -3.40
N GLY A 21 -0.44 8.28 -2.27
CA GLY A 21 -1.21 7.39 -1.41
C GLY A 21 -0.82 7.56 0.05
N GLY A 22 -1.67 7.07 0.92
CA GLY A 22 -1.53 7.23 2.36
C GLY A 22 -2.87 7.00 3.04
N ASN A 23 -3.10 7.72 4.12
CA ASN A 23 -4.36 7.72 4.87
C ASN A 23 -4.73 6.32 5.43
N HIS A 24 -4.14 5.98 6.57
CA HIS A 24 -4.55 4.78 7.30
C HIS A 24 -5.83 5.06 8.08
N ARG A 25 -6.90 4.32 7.78
CA ARG A 25 -8.20 4.48 8.43
C ARG A 25 -8.66 3.19 9.11
N TYR A 26 -9.54 3.35 10.10
CA TYR A 26 -10.21 2.23 10.75
C TYR A 26 -11.21 1.56 9.81
N ASP A 27 -11.51 0.30 10.10
CA ASP A 27 -12.51 -0.46 9.37
C ASP A 27 -13.88 0.23 9.36
N GLY A 28 -14.59 0.13 8.24
CA GLY A 28 -15.88 0.79 8.02
C GLY A 28 -15.85 2.32 7.94
N ARG A 29 -14.72 2.98 8.19
CA ARG A 29 -14.62 4.45 8.09
C ARG A 29 -14.24 4.88 6.67
N GLN A 30 -14.96 5.86 6.15
CA GLN A 30 -14.60 6.60 4.95
C GLN A 30 -14.05 7.97 5.35
N ASP A 31 -13.13 8.49 4.54
CA ASP A 31 -12.63 9.85 4.66
C ASP A 31 -12.89 10.59 3.36
N PRO A 32 -13.99 11.37 3.27
CA PRO A 32 -14.39 12.05 2.04
C PRO A 32 -13.41 13.14 1.60
N ASP A 33 -12.51 13.59 2.49
CA ASP A 33 -11.50 14.60 2.20
C ASP A 33 -10.09 13.99 2.08
N ALA A 34 -9.99 12.66 1.89
CA ALA A 34 -8.71 11.97 1.79
C ALA A 34 -7.82 12.54 0.68
N ASP A 35 -8.39 12.85 -0.49
CA ASP A 35 -7.68 13.44 -1.62
C ASP A 35 -7.10 14.82 -1.29
N LYS A 36 -7.89 15.69 -0.64
CA LYS A 36 -7.48 17.05 -0.24
C LYS A 36 -6.36 16.99 0.79
N LYS A 37 -6.53 16.13 1.80
CA LYS A 37 -5.54 15.92 2.86
C LYS A 37 -4.24 15.36 2.30
N LEU A 38 -4.31 14.36 1.42
CA LEU A 38 -3.13 13.77 0.78
C LEU A 38 -2.41 14.79 -0.10
N ARG A 39 -3.12 15.56 -0.94
CA ARG A 39 -2.51 16.64 -1.74
C ARG A 39 -1.82 17.67 -0.87
N LYS A 40 -2.51 18.17 0.16
CA LYS A 40 -1.95 19.14 1.12
C LYS A 40 -0.73 18.59 1.86
N SER A 41 -0.73 17.32 2.23
CA SER A 41 0.43 16.69 2.87
C SER A 41 1.59 16.53 1.90
N PHE A 42 1.32 16.12 0.65
CA PHE A 42 2.37 15.92 -0.35
C PHE A 42 2.91 17.24 -0.91
N SER A 43 2.13 18.33 -0.86
CA SER A 43 2.56 19.66 -1.30
C SER A 43 3.68 20.26 -0.44
N CYS A 44 3.92 19.71 0.75
CA CYS A 44 5.10 20.01 1.55
C CYS A 44 6.41 19.60 0.84
N PHE A 45 6.34 18.61 -0.07
CA PHE A 45 7.49 18.11 -0.83
C PHE A 45 7.47 18.59 -2.28
N ILE A 46 6.29 18.67 -2.91
CA ILE A 46 6.09 19.08 -4.31
C ILE A 46 4.97 20.13 -4.34
N LYS A 47 5.33 21.41 -4.32
CA LYS A 47 4.38 22.51 -4.12
C LYS A 47 3.28 22.55 -5.16
N GLU A 48 3.60 22.17 -6.39
CA GLU A 48 2.71 22.14 -7.55
C GLU A 48 1.52 21.18 -7.40
N LEU A 49 1.59 20.24 -6.46
CA LEU A 49 0.50 19.29 -6.21
C LEU A 49 -0.71 19.89 -5.50
N ILE A 50 -0.58 21.08 -4.89
CA ILE A 50 -1.70 21.69 -4.15
C ILE A 50 -2.89 21.98 -5.07
N ASP A 51 -2.61 22.41 -6.31
CA ASP A 51 -3.60 22.79 -7.32
C ASP A 51 -3.68 21.78 -8.48
N ALA A 52 -2.99 20.65 -8.37
CA ALA A 52 -2.97 19.64 -9.43
C ALA A 52 -4.37 19.06 -9.67
N GLN A 53 -4.70 18.87 -10.95
CA GLN A 53 -5.94 18.23 -11.36
C GLN A 53 -5.93 16.76 -10.93
N ILE A 54 -7.01 16.34 -10.25
CA ILE A 54 -7.23 14.94 -9.90
C ILE A 54 -7.80 14.23 -11.12
N ALA A 55 -7.08 13.23 -11.62
CA ALA A 55 -7.60 12.34 -12.66
C ALA A 55 -8.58 11.31 -12.08
N ASP A 56 -8.25 10.74 -10.91
CA ASP A 56 -9.07 9.71 -10.26
C ASP A 56 -8.72 9.56 -8.76
N VAL A 57 -9.62 8.97 -7.98
CA VAL A 57 -9.45 8.68 -6.55
C VAL A 57 -9.81 7.24 -6.24
N TRP A 58 -8.84 6.52 -5.67
CA TRP A 58 -9.00 5.11 -5.35
C TRP A 58 -8.94 4.86 -3.85
N THR A 59 -9.66 3.83 -3.42
CA THR A 59 -9.65 3.36 -2.04
C THR A 59 -9.47 1.85 -2.02
N GLY A 60 -8.72 1.35 -1.04
CA GLY A 60 -8.44 -0.08 -0.93
C GLY A 60 -8.34 -0.52 0.52
N VAL A 61 -8.48 -1.83 0.73
CA VAL A 61 -8.36 -2.48 2.03
C VAL A 61 -7.04 -3.24 2.07
N ARG A 62 -6.30 -3.08 3.17
CA ARG A 62 -5.04 -3.81 3.40
C ARG A 62 -5.33 -5.07 4.21
N ALA A 63 -5.09 -6.24 3.64
CA ALA A 63 -5.19 -7.52 4.37
C ALA A 63 -4.06 -7.61 5.42
N LYS A 64 -4.37 -7.31 6.68
CA LYS A 64 -3.43 -7.33 7.81
C LYS A 64 -3.69 -8.49 8.75
N ALA A 65 -2.63 -9.08 9.29
CA ALA A 65 -2.73 -9.91 10.47
C ALA A 65 -2.78 -9.04 11.74
N ALA A 66 -3.32 -9.59 12.84
CA ALA A 66 -3.43 -8.88 14.12
C ALA A 66 -2.07 -8.42 14.68
N ASP A 67 -1.02 -9.22 14.46
CA ASP A 67 0.36 -8.91 14.88
C ASP A 67 1.16 -8.11 13.82
N ASN A 68 0.49 -7.68 12.73
CA ASN A 68 1.08 -7.02 11.56
C ASN A 68 2.16 -7.83 10.82
N LYS A 69 2.31 -9.13 11.08
CA LYS A 69 3.26 -10.01 10.37
C LYS A 69 2.54 -10.76 9.25
N PRO A 70 3.17 -10.95 8.08
CA PRO A 70 2.68 -11.90 7.09
C PRO A 70 2.67 -13.30 7.70
N PHE A 71 1.69 -14.13 7.34
CA PHE A 71 1.64 -15.51 7.80
C PHE A 71 1.45 -16.46 6.63
N PHE A 72 2.13 -17.60 6.76
CA PHE A 72 2.03 -18.75 5.90
C PHE A 72 1.43 -19.89 6.70
N LYS A 73 0.35 -20.49 6.19
CA LYS A 73 -0.35 -21.56 6.89
C LYS A 73 -0.74 -22.66 5.91
N ASN A 74 -0.41 -23.90 6.25
CA ASN A 74 -0.99 -25.07 5.60
C ASN A 74 -2.43 -25.25 6.13
N LEU A 75 -3.41 -25.24 5.24
CA LEU A 75 -4.83 -25.37 5.59
C LEU A 75 -5.31 -26.83 5.53
N SER A 76 -4.87 -27.57 4.53
CA SER A 76 -5.18 -29.00 4.32
C SER A 76 -4.23 -29.59 3.27
N GLU A 77 -4.41 -30.87 2.92
CA GLU A 77 -3.62 -31.51 1.87
C GLU A 77 -3.68 -30.69 0.56
N ASN A 78 -2.51 -30.27 0.08
CA ASN A 78 -2.33 -29.41 -1.11
C ASN A 78 -3.00 -28.03 -1.03
N GLN A 79 -3.33 -27.51 0.16
CA GLN A 79 -3.90 -26.17 0.33
C GLN A 79 -3.06 -25.30 1.24
N TYR A 80 -2.50 -24.22 0.68
CA TYR A 80 -1.66 -23.28 1.40
C TYR A 80 -2.24 -21.88 1.36
N PHE A 81 -2.26 -21.22 2.51
CA PHE A 81 -2.60 -19.81 2.64
C PHE A 81 -1.33 -18.99 2.80
N PHE A 82 -1.22 -17.93 1.99
CA PHE A 82 -0.19 -16.91 2.14
C PHE A 82 -0.87 -15.53 2.20
N GLY A 83 -0.75 -14.82 3.33
CA GLY A 83 -1.44 -13.53 3.48
C GLY A 83 -0.97 -12.68 4.66
N GLY A 84 -1.80 -11.72 5.08
CA GLY A 84 -1.45 -10.78 6.15
C GLY A 84 -0.40 -9.74 5.76
N LEU A 85 -0.24 -9.47 4.46
CA LEU A 85 0.86 -8.68 3.92
C LEU A 85 0.75 -7.17 4.19
N GLY A 86 -0.44 -6.70 4.55
CA GLY A 86 -0.73 -5.30 4.77
C GLY A 86 -0.37 -4.46 3.54
N GLY A 87 0.27 -3.31 3.76
CA GLY A 87 0.73 -2.42 2.69
C GLY A 87 2.03 -2.84 2.00
N ARG A 88 2.55 -4.05 2.27
CA ARG A 88 3.88 -4.49 1.79
C ARG A 88 3.80 -5.56 0.72
N GLY A 89 2.59 -6.04 0.37
CA GLY A 89 2.41 -7.18 -0.55
C GLY A 89 3.16 -7.02 -1.86
N PHE A 90 3.10 -5.84 -2.49
CA PHE A 90 3.84 -5.55 -3.71
C PHE A 90 5.37 -5.67 -3.52
N LEU A 91 5.90 -5.15 -2.41
CA LEU A 91 7.35 -5.13 -2.14
C LEU A 91 7.93 -6.52 -1.92
N CYS A 92 7.16 -7.44 -1.34
CA CYS A 92 7.64 -8.80 -1.05
C CYS A 92 7.12 -9.86 -2.02
N ALA A 93 6.18 -9.55 -2.92
CA ALA A 93 5.55 -10.51 -3.83
C ALA A 93 6.53 -11.46 -4.52
N SER A 94 7.60 -10.92 -5.12
CA SER A 94 8.60 -11.74 -5.82
C SER A 94 9.32 -12.73 -4.89
N LYS A 95 9.72 -12.29 -3.69
CA LYS A 95 10.38 -13.15 -2.70
C LYS A 95 9.44 -14.24 -2.20
N LEU A 96 8.16 -13.90 -2.04
CA LEU A 96 7.14 -14.84 -1.58
C LEU A 96 6.81 -15.89 -2.65
N ALA A 97 6.67 -15.48 -3.91
CA ALA A 97 6.46 -16.41 -5.02
C ALA A 97 7.60 -17.44 -5.13
N LYS A 98 8.86 -17.00 -4.99
CA LYS A 98 10.02 -17.89 -4.96
C LYS A 98 10.02 -18.86 -3.76
N HIS A 99 9.45 -18.46 -2.64
CA HIS A 99 9.34 -19.34 -1.47
C HIS A 99 8.23 -20.37 -1.66
N LEU A 100 7.07 -19.93 -2.16
CA LEU A 100 5.93 -20.81 -2.46
C LEU A 100 6.33 -21.91 -3.46
N ALA A 101 7.07 -21.55 -4.52
CA ALA A 101 7.58 -22.47 -5.54
C ALA A 101 8.57 -23.53 -5.03
N LYS A 102 9.06 -23.43 -3.78
CA LYS A 102 9.89 -24.46 -3.14
C LYS A 102 9.08 -25.43 -2.28
N ILE A 103 7.83 -25.08 -2.00
CA ILE A 103 6.93 -25.83 -1.11
C ILE A 103 5.93 -26.64 -1.93
N ILE A 104 5.51 -26.12 -3.08
CA ILE A 104 4.73 -26.82 -4.11
C ILE A 104 5.66 -27.48 -5.13
#